data_AF-A0A4P7CW17-F1
#
_entry.id   AF-A0A4P7CW17-F1
#
_cell.length_a   1.000
_cell.length_b   1.000
_cell.length_c   1.000
_cell.angle_alpha   90.00
_cell.angle_beta   90.00
_cell.angle_gamma   90.00
#
_symmetry.space_group_name_H-M   'P 1'
#
loop_
_entity.id
_entity.type
_entity.pdbx_description
1 polymer ?
#
loop_
_entity_poly.entity_id
_entity_poly.type
_entity_poly.pdbx_seq_one_letter_code
_entity_poly.pdbx_strand_id
1 'polypeptide(L)'
;MFDLSVFWPAFKAAGMLERVTVDGTPDEFDAGFNRPDIVLFDRAKVSDNVLEYQTADAPALTTGSVLVIKGMRYRVSDKPVQDRAGFFSQVPVERMR
;
A
#
# COMPACT_ATOMS: atom_id res chain seq x y z
N MET A 1 -14.67 -12.25 18.85
CA MET A 1 -14.38 -11.23 17.82
C MET A 1 -12.94 -11.42 17.41
N PHE A 2 -12.66 -11.68 16.13
CA PHE A 2 -11.28 -11.84 15.64
C PHE A 2 -10.66 -10.44 15.49
N ASP A 3 -9.53 -10.21 16.16
CA ASP A 3 -8.77 -8.96 16.05
C ASP A 3 -7.65 -9.13 15.02
N LEU A 4 -7.82 -8.52 13.85
CA LEU A 4 -6.85 -8.57 12.77
C LEU A 4 -5.59 -7.74 13.07
N SER A 5 -5.65 -6.80 14.03
CA SER A 5 -4.51 -5.97 14.42
C SER A 5 -3.37 -6.80 15.03
N VAL A 6 -3.69 -7.95 15.64
CA VAL A 6 -2.71 -8.85 16.27
C VAL A 6 -1.72 -9.44 15.25
N PHE A 7 -2.14 -9.62 14.00
CA PHE A 7 -1.28 -10.20 12.97
C PHE A 7 -0.32 -9.19 12.34
N TRP A 8 -0.63 -7.89 12.40
CA TRP A 8 0.19 -6.87 11.76
C TRP A 8 1.61 -6.76 12.36
N PRO A 9 1.80 -6.75 13.70
CA PRO A 9 3.12 -6.85 14.29
C PRO A 9 3.87 -8.12 13.89
N ALA A 10 3.17 -9.25 13.70
CA ALA A 10 3.78 -10.50 13.27
C ALA A 10 4.27 -10.42 11.81
N PHE A 11 3.47 -9.83 10.90
CA PHE A 11 3.88 -9.57 9.51
C PHE A 11 5.08 -8.64 9.44
N LYS A 12 5.09 -7.58 10.27
CA LYS A 12 6.23 -6.68 10.41
C LYS A 12 7.49 -7.43 10.87
N ALA A 13 7.37 -8.23 11.93
CA ALA A 13 8.48 -9.01 12.46
C ALA A 13 9.02 -10.06 11.47
N ALA A 14 8.14 -10.61 10.62
CA ALA A 14 8.50 -11.53 9.56
C ALA A 14 9.09 -10.84 8.31
N GLY A 15 9.19 -9.50 8.30
CA GLY A 15 9.73 -8.74 7.16
C GLY A 15 8.80 -8.71 5.94
N MET A 16 7.50 -8.94 6.14
CA MET A 16 6.48 -8.97 5.07
C MET A 16 5.94 -7.58 4.70
N LEU A 17 6.26 -6.55 5.50
CA LEU A 17 5.80 -5.18 5.30
C LEU A 17 6.94 -4.26 4.85
N GLU A 18 6.59 -3.33 3.98
CA GLU A 18 7.46 -2.24 3.55
C GLU A 18 7.19 -1.00 4.39
N ARG A 19 8.25 -0.27 4.75
CA ARG A 19 8.12 1.09 5.28
C ARG A 19 7.77 2.03 4.15
N VAL A 20 6.69 2.79 4.32
CA VAL A 20 6.19 3.78 3.37
C VAL A 20 6.25 5.15 4.02
N THR A 21 6.81 6.13 3.32
CA THR A 21 6.79 7.54 3.72
C THR A 21 5.89 8.32 2.76
N VAL A 22 5.06 9.22 3.26
CA VAL A 22 4.33 10.16 2.40
C VAL A 22 5.26 11.31 2.03
N ASP A 23 5.46 11.54 0.74
CA ASP A 23 6.39 12.55 0.26
C ASP A 23 5.99 13.96 0.72
N GLY A 24 6.96 14.70 1.23
CA GLY A 24 6.73 16.03 1.79
C GLY A 24 6.17 16.04 3.22
N THR A 25 5.95 14.87 3.84
CA THR A 25 5.60 14.76 5.26
C THR A 25 6.59 13.86 6.00
N PRO A 26 6.72 13.98 7.33
CA PRO A 26 7.47 13.04 8.15
C PRO A 26 6.66 11.77 8.47
N ASP A 27 5.44 11.65 7.93
CA ASP A 27 4.55 10.54 8.27
C ASP A 27 5.01 9.27 7.59
N GLU A 28 5.10 8.22 8.40
CA GLU A 28 5.49 6.89 7.97
C GLU A 28 4.49 5.85 8.45
N PHE A 29 4.27 4.84 7.62
CA PHE A 29 3.46 3.69 7.96
C PHE A 29 4.04 2.42 7.35
N ASP A 30 3.67 1.28 7.90
CA ASP A 30 4.01 -0.02 7.30
C ASP A 30 2.89 -0.45 6.35
N ALA A 31 3.24 -1.06 5.23
CA ALA A 31 2.27 -1.55 4.24
C ALA A 31 2.71 -2.87 3.62
N GLY A 32 1.76 -3.77 3.35
CA GLY A 32 1.96 -4.89 2.45
C GLY A 32 2.03 -4.38 1.01
N PHE A 33 3.11 -4.71 0.28
CA PHE A 33 3.29 -4.23 -1.10
C PHE A 33 3.18 -5.38 -2.10
N ASN A 34 2.02 -5.49 -2.74
CA ASN A 34 1.75 -6.49 -3.75
C ASN A 34 2.20 -5.99 -5.12
N ARG A 35 3.24 -6.63 -5.66
CA ARG A 35 3.76 -6.39 -7.01
C ARG A 35 3.37 -7.60 -7.87
N PRO A 36 2.71 -7.40 -9.02
CA PRO A 36 2.35 -8.51 -9.88
C PRO A 36 3.62 -9.19 -10.43
N ASP A 37 3.74 -10.49 -10.19
CA ASP A 37 4.90 -11.29 -10.64
C ASP A 37 4.90 -11.58 -12.15
N ILE A 38 3.77 -11.36 -12.83
CA ILE A 38 3.59 -11.67 -14.26
C ILE A 38 3.18 -10.42 -15.03
N VAL A 39 4.10 -9.89 -15.82
CA VAL A 39 3.78 -8.94 -16.89
C VAL A 39 3.23 -9.74 -18.06
N LEU A 40 1.91 -9.94 -18.12
CA LEU A 40 1.27 -10.66 -19.23
C LEU A 40 1.31 -9.78 -20.49
N PHE A 41 2.37 -9.96 -21.28
CA PHE A 41 2.56 -9.37 -22.61
C PHE A 41 1.68 -10.07 -23.66
N ASP A 42 0.36 -10.05 -23.48
CA ASP A 42 -0.56 -10.09 -24.61
C ASP A 42 -1.97 -9.72 -24.14
N ARG A 43 -2.36 -8.47 -24.43
CA ARG A 43 -3.76 -7.97 -24.43
C ARG A 43 -4.58 -8.01 -23.12
N ALA A 44 -3.97 -8.02 -21.93
CA ALA A 44 -4.69 -7.88 -20.67
C ALA A 44 -4.05 -6.82 -19.76
N LYS A 45 -4.89 -6.07 -19.01
CA LYS A 45 -4.49 -5.03 -18.03
C LYS A 45 -3.27 -5.49 -17.23
N VAL A 46 -2.18 -4.70 -17.27
CA VAL A 46 -1.13 -4.77 -16.24
C VAL A 46 -1.85 -4.64 -14.91
N SER A 47 -1.67 -5.59 -14.00
CA SER A 47 -2.21 -5.43 -12.65
C SER A 47 -1.43 -4.28 -12.02
N ASP A 48 -2.12 -3.27 -11.50
CA ASP A 48 -1.46 -2.16 -10.83
C ASP A 48 -0.75 -2.69 -9.57
N ASN A 49 0.36 -2.07 -9.16
CA ASN A 49 0.92 -2.41 -7.86
C ASN A 49 -0.07 -1.95 -6.79
N VAL A 50 -0.28 -2.74 -5.75
CA VAL A 50 -1.26 -2.40 -4.70
C VAL A 50 -0.55 -2.36 -3.36
N LEU A 51 -0.84 -1.31 -2.59
CA LEU A 51 -0.50 -1.23 -1.18
C LEU A 51 -1.71 -1.60 -0.34
N GLU A 52 -1.49 -2.44 0.66
CA GLU A 52 -2.41 -2.71 1.75
C GLU A 52 -1.84 -2.16 3.05
N TYR A 53 -2.62 -1.40 3.80
CA TYR A 53 -2.17 -0.74 5.03
C TYR A 53 -3.32 -0.65 6.04
N GLN A 54 -3.00 -0.43 7.32
CA GLN A 54 -4.03 -0.16 8.31
C GLN A 54 -4.62 1.23 8.05
N THR A 55 -5.94 1.32 7.89
CA THR A 55 -6.64 2.57 7.58
C THR A 55 -6.28 3.70 8.56
N ALA A 56 -6.07 3.36 9.83
CA ALA A 56 -5.73 4.31 10.88
C ALA A 56 -4.32 4.92 10.75
N ASP A 57 -3.39 4.24 10.08
CA ASP A 57 -2.01 4.70 9.93
C ASP A 57 -1.86 5.77 8.83
N ALA A 58 -2.75 5.77 7.84
CA ALA A 58 -2.77 6.76 6.77
C ALA A 58 -4.21 7.15 6.34
N PRO A 59 -5.00 7.77 7.26
CA PRO A 59 -6.40 8.10 7.01
C PRO A 59 -6.57 9.23 5.97
N ALA A 60 -5.54 10.03 5.74
CA ALA A 60 -5.53 11.14 4.79
C ALA A 60 -4.96 10.77 3.41
N LEU A 61 -4.63 9.49 3.18
CA LEU A 61 -4.08 9.05 1.90
C LEU A 61 -5.13 9.20 0.79
N THR A 62 -4.76 9.83 -0.32
CA THR A 62 -5.70 10.14 -1.41
C THR A 62 -5.04 9.96 -2.78
N THR A 63 -5.86 9.97 -3.84
CA THR A 63 -5.37 9.94 -5.22
C THR A 63 -4.42 11.09 -5.50
N GLY A 64 -3.28 10.79 -6.12
CA GLY A 64 -2.23 11.77 -6.40
C GLY A 64 -1.19 11.93 -5.29
N SER A 65 -1.43 11.41 -4.08
CA SER A 65 -0.39 11.36 -3.04
C SER A 65 0.86 10.65 -3.57
N VAL A 66 2.03 11.20 -3.25
CA VAL A 66 3.32 10.61 -3.62
C VAL A 66 3.88 9.88 -2.40
N LEU A 67 4.33 8.65 -2.62
CA LEU A 67 4.83 7.73 -1.61
C LEU A 67 6.26 7.36 -1.92
N VAL A 68 7.09 7.23 -0.89
CA VAL A 68 8.45 6.72 -1.00
C VAL A 68 8.51 5.33 -0.36
N ILE A 69 8.89 4.34 -1.14
CA ILE A 69 8.94 2.93 -0.74
C ILE A 69 10.28 2.38 -1.21
N LYS A 70 11.13 1.95 -0.28
CA LYS A 70 12.51 1.49 -0.58
C LYS A 70 13.29 2.49 -1.45
N GLY A 71 13.11 3.80 -1.20
CA GLY A 71 13.74 4.89 -1.94
C GLY A 71 13.18 5.14 -3.35
N MET A 72 12.19 4.39 -3.80
CA MET A 72 11.49 4.61 -5.07
C MET A 72 10.22 5.43 -4.83
N ARG A 73 9.92 6.34 -5.75
CA ARG A 73 8.72 7.19 -5.71
C ARG A 73 7.58 6.52 -6.44
N TYR A 74 6.41 6.50 -5.79
CA TYR A 74 5.16 5.99 -6.32
C TYR A 74 4.09 7.05 -6.20
N ARG A 75 3.13 7.06 -7.11
CA ARG A 75 1.94 7.91 -7.04
C ARG A 75 0.73 7.03 -6.81
N VAL A 76 -0.13 7.42 -5.88
CA VAL A 76 -1.45 6.81 -5.72
C VAL A 76 -2.28 7.08 -6.99
N SER A 77 -2.70 6.02 -7.68
CA SER A 77 -3.36 6.11 -8.99
C SER A 77 -4.90 6.11 -8.92
N ASP A 78 -5.48 5.60 -7.83
CA ASP A 78 -6.94 5.62 -7.58
C ASP A 78 -7.22 5.78 -6.07
N LYS A 79 -8.48 5.96 -5.70
CA LYS A 79 -8.90 6.14 -4.31
C LYS A 79 -8.61 4.87 -3.48
N PRO A 80 -8.17 5.01 -2.21
CA PRO A 80 -8.13 3.87 -1.31
C PRO A 80 -9.51 3.23 -1.12
N VAL A 81 -9.55 1.90 -1.10
CA VAL A 81 -10.74 1.11 -0.84
C VAL A 81 -10.55 0.39 0.48
N GLN A 82 -11.43 0.69 1.44
CA GLN A 82 -11.46 -0.01 2.71
C GLN A 82 -12.06 -1.40 2.54
N ASP A 83 -11.54 -2.36 3.31
CA ASP A 83 -12.17 -3.67 3.45
C ASP A 83 -13.55 -3.55 4.14
N ARG A 84 -14.31 -4.66 4.17
CA ARG A 84 -15.65 -4.67 4.77
C ARG A 84 -15.66 -4.32 6.27
N ALA A 85 -14.54 -4.50 6.96
CA ALA A 85 -14.39 -4.20 8.38
C ALA A 85 -13.88 -2.77 8.64
N GLY A 86 -13.43 -2.06 7.61
CA GLY A 86 -12.80 -0.75 7.70
C GLY A 86 -11.37 -0.77 8.25
N PHE A 87 -10.82 -1.96 8.57
CA PHE A 87 -9.55 -2.06 9.28
C PHE A 87 -8.37 -1.87 8.32
N PHE A 88 -8.40 -2.54 7.17
CA PHE A 88 -7.42 -2.35 6.12
C PHE A 88 -7.96 -1.47 4.99
N SER A 89 -7.05 -0.75 4.36
CA SER A 89 -7.27 -0.05 3.11
C SER A 89 -6.32 -0.59 2.05
N GLN A 90 -6.82 -0.75 0.83
CA GLN A 90 -6.05 -1.10 -0.35
C GLN A 90 -6.02 0.06 -1.32
N VAL A 91 -4.87 0.34 -1.91
CA VAL A 91 -4.72 1.45 -2.84
C VAL A 91 -3.77 1.09 -3.98
N PRO A 92 -4.16 1.31 -5.25
CA PRO A 92 -3.27 1.10 -6.38
C PRO A 92 -2.26 2.24 -6.48
N VAL A 93 -1.02 1.88 -6.83
CA VAL A 93 0.10 2.80 -6.96
C VAL A 93 0.91 2.53 -8.22
N GLU A 94 1.34 3.61 -8.85
CA GLU A 94 2.16 3.60 -10.05
C GLU A 94 3.56 4.13 -9.73
N ARG A 95 4.59 3.45 -10.24
CA ARG A 95 5.97 3.92 -10.08
C ARG A 95 6.19 5.20 -10.90
N MET A 96 6.73 6.24 -10.26
CA MET A 96 7.14 7.46 -10.94
C MET A 96 8.51 7.24 -11.62
N ARG A 97 8.64 7.73 -12.85
CA ARG A 97 9.91 7.68 -13.60
C ARG A 97 10.88 8.74 -13.11
#